data_AF-H2C930-F1
#
_entry.id   AF-H2C930-F1
#
_cell.length_a   1.000
_cell.length_b   1.000
_cell.length_c   1.000
_cell.angle_alpha   90.00
_cell.angle_beta   90.00
_cell.angle_gamma   90.00
#
_symmetry.space_group_name_H-M   'P 1'
#
loop_
_entity.id
_entity.type
_entity.pdbx_description
1 polymer ?
#
loop_
_entity_poly.entity_id
_entity_poly.type
_entity_poly.pdbx_seq_one_letter_code
_entity_poly.pdbx_strand_id
1 'polypeptide(L)' 'MDNIKVKLSTGKEIEVNEDVVRILNKYARTQLTLEGLAAELNLSSWEEAYELVKVVPSWVMWTPLQVMRRAK' A
#
# COMPACT_ATOMS: atom_id res chain seq x y z
N MET A 1 4.17 -8.95 -11.26
CA MET A 1 3.23 -7.96 -10.72
C MET A 1 3.36 -6.75 -11.59
N ASP A 2 2.27 -6.33 -12.24
CA ASP A 2 2.21 -5.02 -12.86
C ASP A 2 2.70 -3.99 -11.85
N ASN A 3 3.72 -3.20 -12.22
CA ASN A 3 4.20 -2.12 -11.37
C ASN A 3 3.10 -1.06 -11.33
N ILE A 4 2.17 -1.22 -10.38
CA ILE A 4 1.18 -0.19 -10.10
C ILE A 4 1.98 0.97 -9.50
N LYS A 5 2.21 1.99 -10.32
CA LYS A 5 2.79 3.25 -9.90
C LYS A 5 1.64 4.16 -9.51
N VAL A 6 1.57 4.47 -8.22
CA VAL A 6 0.59 5.42 -7.70
C VAL A 6 1.29 6.76 -7.52
N LYS A 7 0.80 7.77 -8.23
CA LYS A 7 1.24 9.15 -8.03
C LYS A 7 0.29 9.81 -7.03
N LEU A 8 0.84 10.24 -5.90
CA LEU A 8 0.13 10.97 -4.86
C LEU A 8 -0.03 12.45 -5.23
N SER A 9 -0.99 13.12 -4.60
CA SER A 9 -1.30 14.54 -4.86
C SER A 9 -0.15 15.50 -4.56
N THR A 10 0.79 15.09 -3.70
CA THR A 10 2.02 15.84 -3.37
C THR A 10 3.11 15.72 -4.44
N GLY A 11 2.88 14.93 -5.50
CA GLY A 11 3.86 14.63 -6.54
C GLY A 11 4.76 13.44 -6.22
N LYS A 12 4.59 12.79 -5.06
CA LYS A 12 5.34 11.59 -4.69
C LYS A 12 4.83 10.37 -5.47
N GLU A 13 5.75 9.61 -6.06
CA GLU A 13 5.43 8.36 -6.74
C GLU A 13 5.76 7.18 -5.82
N ILE A 14 4.78 6.32 -5.58
CA ILE A 14 4.96 5.04 -4.89
C ILE A 14 4.85 3.93 -5.91
N GLU A 15 5.86 3.09 -5.94
CA GLU A 15 5.81 1.81 -6.64
C GLU A 15 5.27 0.74 -5.69
N VAL A 16 4.14 0.12 -6.05
CA VAL A 16 3.55 -0.99 -5.28
C VAL A 16 4.39 -2.24 -5.48
N ASN A 17 5.47 -2.34 -4.72
CA ASN A 17 6.36 -3.50 -4.65
C ASN A 17 5.94 -4.47 -3.53
N GLU A 18 6.68 -5.56 -3.35
CA GLU A 18 6.38 -6.57 -2.33
C GLU A 18 6.37 -6.01 -0.90
N ASP A 19 7.25 -5.05 -0.59
CA ASP A 19 7.28 -4.38 0.72
C ASP A 19 6.05 -3.51 0.95
N VAL A 20 5.62 -2.72 -0.04
CA VAL A 20 4.39 -1.94 0.02
C VAL A 20 3.19 -2.85 0.18
N VAL A 21 3.11 -3.94 -0.59
CA VAL A 21 2.06 -4.96 -0.44
C VAL A 21 2.08 -5.58 0.95
N ARG A 22 3.24 -5.87 1.54
CA ARG A 22 3.36 -6.39 2.91
C ARG A 22 2.77 -5.42 3.92
N ILE A 23 3.10 -4.14 3.81
CA ILE A 23 2.61 -3.08 4.70
C ILE A 23 1.10 -2.88 4.52
N LEU A 24 0.61 -2.89 3.28
CA LEU A 24 -0.84 -2.80 2.99
C LEU A 24 -1.61 -4.03 3.50
N ASN A 25 -1.03 -5.23 3.39
CA ASN A 25 -1.60 -6.46 3.95
C ASN A 25 -1.68 -6.39 5.48
N LYS A 26 -0.68 -5.79 6.12
CA LYS A 26 -0.68 -5.52 7.57
C LYS A 26 -1.77 -4.51 7.90
N TYR A 27 -1.85 -3.40 7.17
CA TYR A 27 -2.90 -2.39 7.35
C TYR A 27 -4.31 -2.99 7.29
N ALA A 28 -4.61 -3.81 6.27
CA ALA A 28 -5.95 -4.41 6.12
C ALA A 28 -6.29 -5.47 7.19
N ARG A 29 -5.29 -6.09 7.82
CA ARG A 29 -5.49 -7.19 8.80
C ARG A 29 -5.29 -6.79 10.25
N THR A 30 -4.83 -5.57 10.50
CA THR A 30 -4.52 -5.07 11.84
C THR A 30 -5.22 -3.75 12.06
N GLN A 31 -5.26 -3.28 13.31
CA GLN A 31 -5.80 -1.95 13.64
C GLN A 31 -4.80 -0.83 13.33
N LEU A 32 -4.04 -0.94 12.23
CA LEU A 32 -3.07 0.08 11.84
C LEU A 32 -3.82 1.33 11.38
N THR A 33 -3.48 2.49 11.93
CA THR A 33 -4.07 3.76 11.53
C THR A 33 -3.49 4.25 10.20
N LEU A 34 -4.15 5.21 9.56
CA LEU A 34 -3.63 5.88 8.36
C LEU A 34 -2.31 6.60 8.63
N GLU A 35 -2.14 7.16 9.84
CA GLU A 35 -0.88 7.77 10.28
C GLU A 35 0.23 6.72 10.42
N GLY A 36 -0.08 5.55 10.97
CA GLY A 36 0.87 4.44 11.05
C GLY A 36 1.24 3.89 9.67
N LEU A 37 0.27 3.78 8.77
CA LEU A 37 0.50 3.40 7.37
C LEU A 37 1.39 4.44 6.66
N ALA A 38 1.13 5.73 6.88
CA ALA A 38 1.95 6.80 6.36
C ALA A 38 3.39 6.70 6.87
N ALA A 39 3.58 6.49 8.17
CA ALA A 39 4.91 6.32 8.74
C ALA A 39 5.66 5.11 8.16
N GLU A 40 5.00 3.95 8.01
CA GLU A 40 5.63 2.74 7.45
C GLU A 40 5.96 2.88 5.96
N LEU A 41 5.16 3.64 5.20
CA LEU A 41 5.40 3.94 3.78
C LEU A 41 6.23 5.22 3.57
N ASN A 42 6.76 5.77 4.65
CA ASN A 42 7.53 7.02 4.69
C ASN A 42 6.80 8.18 3.99
N LEU A 43 5.49 8.24 4.09
CA LEU A 43 4.61 9.29 3.56
C LEU A 43 4.65 10.54 4.44
N SER A 44 4.39 11.68 3.81
CA SER A 44 4.40 13.00 4.41
C SER A 44 3.16 13.26 5.28
N SER A 45 2.02 12.62 4.99
CA SER A 45 0.80 12.77 5.80
C SER A 45 -0.11 11.54 5.74
N TRP A 46 -1.07 11.48 6.66
CA TRP A 46 -2.13 10.46 6.67
C TRP A 46 -3.06 10.57 5.45
N GLU A 47 -3.17 11.76 4.85
CA GLU A 47 -3.97 11.98 3.64
C GLU A 47 -3.38 11.22 2.45
N GLU A 48 -2.05 11.22 2.30
CA GLU A 48 -1.37 10.43 1.26
C GLU A 48 -1.60 8.92 1.44
N ALA A 49 -1.59 8.45 2.69
CA ALA A 49 -1.90 7.05 2.98
C ALA A 49 -3.35 6.71 2.60
N TYR A 50 -4.28 7.64 2.85
CA TYR A 50 -5.67 7.49 2.45
C TYR A 50 -5.84 7.46 0.92
N GLU A 51 -5.17 8.36 0.20
CA GLU A 51 -5.16 8.38 -1.27
C GLU A 51 -4.63 7.06 -1.83
N LEU A 52 -3.53 6.55 -1.27
CA LEU A 52 -2.96 5.27 -1.67
C LEU A 52 -3.96 4.13 -1.49
N VAL A 53 -4.58 4.01 -0.32
CA VAL A 53 -5.59 2.98 -0.04
C VAL A 53 -6.79 3.07 -0.98
N LYS A 54 -7.16 4.30 -1.40
CA LYS A 54 -8.26 4.54 -2.32
C LYS A 54 -7.92 4.14 -3.77
N VAL A 55 -6.69 4.35 -4.21
CA VAL A 55 -6.24 4.02 -5.58
C VAL A 55 -5.87 2.54 -5.69
N VAL A 56 -5.30 1.95 -4.64
CA VAL A 56 -4.88 0.56 -4.65
C VAL A 56 -6.11 -0.36 -4.63
N PRO A 57 -6.22 -1.33 -5.56
CA PRO A 57 -7.33 -2.26 -5.56
C PRO A 57 -7.41 -3.06 -4.25
N SER A 58 -8.62 -3.29 -3.75
CA SER A 58 -8.81 -4.00 -2.48
C SER A 58 -8.19 -5.40 -2.48
N TRP A 59 -8.20 -6.11 -3.60
CA TRP A 59 -7.57 -7.42 -3.71
C TRP A 59 -6.06 -7.38 -3.44
N VAL A 60 -5.38 -6.25 -3.67
CA VAL A 60 -3.96 -6.10 -3.35
C VAL A 60 -3.72 -6.09 -1.83
N MET A 61 -4.61 -5.45 -1.09
CA MET A 61 -4.53 -5.36 0.37
C MET A 61 -4.96 -6.68 1.06
N TRP A 62 -5.99 -7.34 0.51
CA TRP A 62 -6.56 -8.55 1.10
C TRP A 62 -5.86 -9.85 0.66
N THR A 63 -5.13 -9.86 -0.45
CA THR A 63 -4.41 -11.07 -0.87
C THR A 63 -3.07 -11.16 -0.16
N PRO A 64 -2.81 -12.22 0.64
CA PRO A 64 -1.52 -12.39 1.31
C PRO A 64 -0.38 -12.33 0.30
N LEU A 65 0.71 -11.62 0.65
CA LEU A 65 1.90 -11.54 -0.20
C LEU A 65 2.40 -12.93 -0.65
N GLN A 66 2.28 -13.95 0.21
CA GLN A 66 2.65 -15.34 -0.10
C GLN A 66 1.86 -15.94 -1.27
N VAL A 67 0.58 -15.58 -1.39
CA VAL A 67 -0.28 -16.01 -2.50
C VAL A 67 0.10 -15.27 -3.78
N MET A 68 0.37 -13.97 -3.67
CA MET A 68 0.82 -13.16 -4.80
C MET A 68 2.17 -13.61 -5.37
N ARG A 69 3.10 -14.01 -4.49
CA ARG A 69 4.41 -14.56 -4.90
C ARG A 69 4.30 -15.88 -5.66
N ARG A 70 3.28 -16.69 -5.36
CA ARG A 70 3.03 -17.98 -6.03
C ARG A 70 2.31 -17.86 -7.36
N ALA A 71 1.69 -16.72 -7.65
CA ALA A 71 1.04 -16.43 -8.94
C ALA A 71 2.02 -16.00 -10.04
N LYS A 72 3.33 -16.18 -9.81
CA LYS A 72 4.44 -15.87 -10.71
C LYS A 72 5.08 -17.16 -11.18
#